data_AF-A0A2X1KK08-F1
#
_entry.id   AF-A0A2X1KK08-F1
#
_cell.length_a   1.000
_cell.length_b   1.000
_cell.length_c   1.000
_cell.angle_alpha   90.00
_cell.angle_beta   90.00
_cell.angle_gamma   90.00
#
_symmetry.space_group_name_H-M   'P 1'
#
loop_
_entity.id
_entity.type
_entity.pdbx_description
1 polymer ?
#
loop_
_entity_poly.entity_id
_entity_poly.type
_entity_poly.pdbx_seq_one_letter_code
_entity_poly.pdbx_strand_id
1 'polypeptide(L)'
;MIDKLDHLQRLGINTVFFQVKPDGTALWPSKILPWSDLMTGKIGENPGYDPLQFMLDEAHKRGMKVHAWFNPIAYRLIRSPVLSGN
;
A
#
# COMPACT_ATOMS: atom_id res chain seq x y z
N MET A 1 -5.47 -3.34 10.55
CA MET A 1 -5.34 -1.90 10.21
C MET A 1 -6.10 -1.05 11.21
N ILE A 2 -7.39 -1.32 11.41
CA ILE A 2 -8.26 -0.67 12.40
C ILE A 2 -7.61 -0.55 13.79
N ASP A 3 -7.18 -1.67 14.38
CA ASP A 3 -6.55 -1.65 15.72
C ASP A 3 -5.31 -0.76 15.81
N LYS A 4 -4.55 -0.64 14.70
CA LYS A 4 -3.39 0.25 14.62
C LYS A 4 -3.84 1.71 14.62
N LEU A 5 -4.86 2.05 13.83
CA LEU A 5 -5.42 3.40 13.81
C LEU A 5 -6.02 3.79 15.17
N ASP A 6 -6.74 2.87 15.82
CA ASP A 6 -7.27 3.09 17.17
C ASP A 6 -6.15 3.33 18.19
N HIS A 7 -5.08 2.55 18.09
CA HIS A 7 -3.92 2.73 18.96
C HIS A 7 -3.24 4.08 18.73
N LEU A 8 -2.99 4.46 17.47
CA LEU A 8 -2.40 5.76 17.13
C LEU A 8 -3.27 6.93 17.61
N GLN A 9 -4.59 6.83 17.45
CA GLN A 9 -5.53 7.84 17.93
C GLN A 9 -5.47 7.98 19.46
N ARG A 10 -5.42 6.87 20.20
CA ARG A 10 -5.24 6.90 21.68
C ARG A 10 -3.93 7.56 22.12
N LEU A 11 -2.90 7.51 21.27
CA LEU A 11 -1.63 8.20 21.50
C LEU A 11 -1.65 9.68 21.08
N GLY A 12 -2.79 10.20 20.61
CA GLY A 12 -2.94 11.59 20.18
C GLY A 12 -2.44 11.87 18.75
N ILE A 13 -2.10 10.83 17.98
CA ILE A 13 -1.68 10.98 16.59
C ILE A 13 -2.92 11.26 15.73
N ASN A 14 -2.82 12.28 14.88
CA ASN A 14 -3.91 12.72 14.01
C ASN A 14 -3.58 12.64 12.51
N THR A 15 -2.40 12.14 12.15
CA THR A 15 -1.94 12.08 10.75
C THR A 15 -1.23 10.75 10.49
N VAL A 16 -1.58 10.09 9.38
CA VAL A 16 -0.99 8.84 8.93
C VAL A 16 -0.32 9.06 7.57
N PHE A 17 0.93 8.63 7.46
CA PHE A 17 1.60 8.49 6.17
C PHE A 17 1.39 7.05 5.68
N PHE A 18 0.60 6.88 4.62
CA PHE A 18 0.30 5.56 4.06
C PHE A 18 1.13 5.34 2.79
N GLN A 19 1.96 4.30 2.78
CA GLN A 19 2.79 3.97 1.62
C GLN A 19 1.92 3.39 0.51
N VAL A 20 1.52 4.23 -0.44
CA VAL A 20 0.65 3.81 -1.55
C VAL A 20 1.45 3.20 -2.70
N LYS A 21 2.69 3.66 -2.90
CA LYS A 21 3.61 3.19 -3.95
C LYS A 21 4.92 2.72 -3.29
N PRO A 22 5.00 1.46 -2.85
CA PRO A 22 6.20 0.93 -2.20
C PRO A 22 7.39 0.79 -3.17
N ASP A 23 7.12 0.41 -4.42
CA ASP A 23 8.09 0.19 -5.49
C ASP A 23 7.48 0.53 -6.87
N GLY A 24 7.69 -0.29 -7.91
CA GLY A 24 7.03 -0.18 -9.21
C GLY A 24 5.54 -0.59 -9.21
N THR A 25 4.95 -0.83 -8.05
CA THR A 25 3.56 -1.27 -7.87
C THR A 25 2.70 -0.28 -7.09
N ALA A 26 1.39 -0.48 -7.08
CA ALA A 26 0.40 0.38 -6.45
C ALA A 26 -0.50 -0.39 -5.44
N LEU A 27 -0.83 0.27 -4.34
CA LEU A 27 -1.86 -0.12 -3.37
C LEU A 27 -3.16 0.69 -3.55
N TRP A 28 -3.49 1.00 -4.80
CA TRP A 28 -4.73 1.64 -5.25
C TRP A 28 -5.02 1.17 -6.70
N PRO A 29 -6.26 1.31 -7.21
CA PRO A 29 -6.62 0.91 -8.59
C PRO A 29 -5.99 1.87 -9.61
N SER A 30 -4.70 1.68 -9.88
CA SER A 30 -3.93 2.49 -10.82
C SER A 30 -4.17 2.05 -12.26
N LYS A 31 -4.22 3.02 -13.18
CA LYS A 31 -4.25 2.76 -14.63
C LYS A 31 -2.85 2.63 -15.24
N ILE A 32 -1.81 2.90 -14.45
CA ILE A 32 -0.42 3.01 -14.93
C ILE A 32 0.48 1.96 -14.28
N LEU A 33 0.24 1.64 -13.00
CA LEU A 33 1.07 0.71 -12.22
C LEU A 33 0.29 -0.58 -11.94
N PRO A 34 0.96 -1.75 -11.93
CA PRO A 34 0.34 -2.99 -11.48
C PRO A 34 0.05 -2.97 -9.98
N TRP A 35 -0.86 -3.84 -9.54
CA TRP A 35 -1.10 -4.08 -8.11
C TRP A 35 0.16 -4.58 -7.40
N SER A 36 0.33 -4.11 -6.17
CA SER A 36 1.38 -4.59 -5.27
C SER A 36 1.12 -6.02 -4.80
N ASP A 37 2.19 -6.79 -4.65
CA ASP A 37 2.15 -8.14 -4.08
C ASP A 37 1.92 -8.13 -2.56
N LEU A 38 1.97 -6.97 -1.90
CA LEU A 38 1.82 -6.86 -0.44
C LEU A 38 0.47 -7.41 0.08
N MET A 39 -0.57 -7.47 -0.76
CA MET A 39 -1.88 -7.97 -0.37
C MET A 39 -2.15 -9.41 -0.81
N THR A 40 -1.61 -9.82 -1.95
CA THR A 40 -1.95 -11.09 -2.63
C THR A 40 -0.77 -12.06 -2.72
N GLY A 41 0.45 -11.60 -2.45
CA GLY A 41 1.69 -12.32 -2.73
C GLY A 41 2.10 -12.32 -4.20
N LYS A 42 1.30 -11.72 -5.10
CA LYS A 42 1.54 -11.74 -6.54
C LYS A 42 1.35 -10.36 -7.18
N ILE A 43 2.38 -9.88 -7.87
CA ILE A 43 2.35 -8.60 -8.58
C ILE A 43 1.26 -8.64 -9.67
N GLY A 44 0.45 -7.58 -9.73
CA GLY A 44 -0.63 -7.42 -10.72
C GLY A 44 -1.94 -8.11 -10.34
N GLU A 45 -1.97 -8.93 -9.29
CA GLU A 45 -3.20 -9.58 -8.84
C GLU A 45 -4.04 -8.59 -8.01
N ASN A 46 -5.30 -8.41 -8.42
CA ASN A 46 -6.24 -7.53 -7.74
C ASN A 46 -6.64 -8.13 -6.39
N PRO A 47 -6.45 -7.43 -5.25
CA PRO A 47 -6.82 -7.93 -3.94
C PRO A 47 -8.33 -8.00 -3.68
N GLY A 48 -9.17 -7.55 -4.62
CA GLY A 48 -10.63 -7.57 -4.53
C GLY A 48 -11.25 -6.33 -3.88
N TYR A 49 -10.43 -5.37 -3.46
CA TYR A 49 -10.86 -4.09 -2.88
C TYR A 49 -9.78 -3.01 -3.09
N ASP A 50 -10.08 -1.74 -2.80
CA ASP A 50 -9.12 -0.62 -2.84
C ASP A 50 -8.50 -0.38 -1.44
N PRO A 51 -7.22 -0.74 -1.22
CA PRO A 51 -6.58 -0.55 0.08
C PRO A 51 -6.43 0.92 0.49
N LEU A 52 -6.22 1.83 -0.47
CA LEU A 52 -6.13 3.26 -0.21
C LEU A 52 -7.49 3.82 0.22
N GLN A 53 -8.57 3.45 -0.49
CA GLN A 53 -9.91 3.87 -0.09
C GLN A 53 -10.26 3.37 1.32
N PHE A 54 -9.97 2.09 1.61
CA PHE A 54 -10.20 1.54 2.94
C PHE A 54 -9.42 2.29 4.04
N MET A 55 -8.15 2.64 3.79
CA MET A 55 -7.35 3.45 4.72
C MET A 55 -7.96 4.84 4.94
N LEU A 56 -8.40 5.51 3.86
CA LEU A 56 -9.03 6.84 3.94
C LEU A 56 -10.31 6.77 4.76
N ASP A 57 -11.19 5.81 4.49
CA ASP A 57 -12.46 5.66 5.18
C ASP A 57 -12.25 5.42 6.68
N GLU A 58 -11.33 4.53 7.05
CA GLU A 58 -11.07 4.21 8.46
C GLU A 58 -10.32 5.34 9.20
N ALA A 59 -9.39 6.03 8.56
CA ALA A 59 -8.68 7.16 9.16
C ALA A 59 -9.61 8.37 9.37
N HIS A 60 -10.46 8.68 8.37
CA HIS A 60 -11.39 9.81 8.45
C HIS A 60 -12.47 9.62 9.52
N LYS A 61 -12.95 8.39 9.76
CA LYS A 61 -13.84 8.07 10.89
C LYS A 61 -13.25 8.48 12.25
N ARG A 62 -11.92 8.55 12.35
CA ARG A 62 -11.15 8.89 13.56
C ARG A 62 -10.67 10.36 13.57
N GLY A 63 -11.06 11.15 12.58
CA GLY A 63 -10.58 12.53 12.41
C GLY A 63 -9.08 12.60 12.05
N MET A 64 -8.50 11.52 11.53
CA MET A 64 -7.09 11.48 11.15
C MET A 64 -6.91 11.88 9.68
N LYS A 65 -5.87 12.68 9.38
CA LYS A 65 -5.45 13.01 8.02
C LYS A 65 -4.63 11.86 7.43
N VAL A 66 -4.73 11.66 6.11
CA VAL A 66 -3.90 10.69 5.40
C VAL A 66 -3.05 11.40 4.36
N HIS A 67 -1.74 11.19 4.43
CA HIS A 67 -0.78 11.63 3.43
C HIS A 67 -0.29 10.39 2.66
N ALA A 68 -0.53 10.39 1.35
CA ALA A 68 -0.04 9.32 0.49
C ALA A 68 1.49 9.44 0.34
N TRP A 69 2.20 8.39 0.73
CA TRP A 69 3.65 8.30 0.59
C TRP A 69 4.03 7.45 -0.62
N PHE A 70 4.87 8.04 -1.48
CA PHE A 70 5.38 7.41 -2.68
C PHE A 70 6.89 7.19 -2.55
N ASN A 71 7.36 6.03 -2.99
CA ASN A 71 8.78 5.80 -3.25
C ASN A 71 9.08 6.14 -4.73
N PRO A 72 9.80 7.24 -5.06
CA PRO A 72 9.92 7.70 -6.44
C PRO A 72 10.80 6.79 -7.31
N ILE A 73 11.89 6.24 -6.75
CA ILE A 73 12.95 5.57 -7.52
C ILE A 73 12.95 4.04 -7.31
N ALA A 74 12.23 3.49 -6.33
CA ALA A 74 12.25 2.05 -6.08
C ALA A 74 11.69 1.24 -7.26
N TYR A 75 12.57 0.49 -7.91
CA TYR A 75 12.26 -0.61 -8.82
C TYR A 75 12.63 -1.90 -8.11
N ARG A 76 11.74 -2.90 -8.14
CA ARG A 76 12.03 -4.24 -7.65
C ARG A 76 12.52 -5.06 -8.83
N LEU A 77 13.75 -5.57 -8.75
CA LEU A 77 14.23 -6.56 -9.71
C LEU A 77 13.41 -7.84 -9.52
N ILE A 78 12.44 -8.06 -10.39
CA ILE A 78 11.76 -9.35 -10.49
C ILE A 78 12.79 -10.32 -11.07
N ARG A 79 13.43 -11.11 -10.21
CA ARG A 79 14.27 -12.21 -10.68
C ARG A 79 13.34 -13.24 -11.31
N SER A 80 13.35 -13.31 -12.64
CA SER A 80 12.75 -14.43 -13.35
C SER A 80 13.45 -15.72 -12.89
N PRO A 81 12.75 -16.84 -12.65
CA PRO A 81 13.37 -18.13 -12.34
C PRO A 81 14.26 -18.67 -13.48
N VAL A 82 14.26 -18.00 -14.64
CA VAL A 82 14.81 -18.47 -15.92
C VAL A 82 16.34 -18.54 -15.97
N LEU A 83 17.07 -18.18 -14.90
CA LEU A 83 18.54 -18.19 -14.90
C LEU A 83 19.19 -19.10 -13.83
N SER A 84 18.48 -20.12 -13.33
CA SER A 84 19.09 -21.20 -12.53
C SER A 84 19.24 -22.50 -13.34
N GLY A 85 19.71 -22.38 -14.58
CA GLY A 85 20.01 -23.51 -15.46
C GLY A 85 21.35 -23.30 -16.12
N ASN A 86 22.42 -23.72 -15.44
CA ASN A 86 23.65 -24.33 -15.95
C ASN A 86 24.59 -24.61 -14.78
#